data_AF-A0A392TCR2-F1
#
_entry.id   AF-A0A392TCR2-F1
#
_cell.length_a   1.000
_cell.length_b   1.000
_cell.length_c   1.000
_cell.angle_alpha   90.00
_cell.angle_beta   90.00
_cell.angle_gamma   90.00
#
_symmetry.space_group_name_H-M   'P 1'
#
loop_
_entity.id
_entity.type
_entity.pdbx_description
1 polymer ?
#
loop_
_entity_poly.entity_id
_entity_poly.type
_entity_poly.pdbx_seq_one_letter_code
_entity_poly.pdbx_strand_id
1 'polypeptide(L)' 'MTYNIQNAFHSQGYFGVKVTPLGSHLALLEGKEEGEVQALMEDAKEWLDQWFREIRPWSPKEIDVEHIIWLRVYGIPA' A
#
# COMPACT_ATOMS: atom_id res chain seq x y z
N MET A 1 -3.51 14.02 8.01
CA MET A 1 -2.89 14.22 6.68
C MET A 1 -2.60 12.82 6.16
N THR A 2 -3.47 12.28 5.34
CA THR A 2 -3.38 10.89 4.87
C THR A 2 -2.17 10.82 3.93
N TYR A 3 -1.08 10.20 4.37
CA TYR A 3 0.11 10.04 3.54
C TYR A 3 -0.27 9.15 2.35
N ASN A 4 -0.39 9.73 1.16
CA ASN A 4 -0.77 8.99 -0.03
C ASN A 4 0.46 8.27 -0.58
N ILE A 5 0.66 7.02 -0.16
CA ILE A 5 1.78 6.18 -0.57
C ILE A 5 1.88 6.06 -2.11
N GLN A 6 0.77 6.17 -2.85
CA GLN A 6 0.80 6.22 -4.31
C GLN A 6 1.66 7.36 -4.85
N ASN A 7 1.61 8.54 -4.21
CA ASN A 7 2.40 9.69 -4.66
C ASN A 7 3.91 9.43 -4.50
N ALA A 8 4.32 8.66 -3.48
CA ALA A 8 5.71 8.31 -3.28
C ALA A 8 6.23 7.43 -4.43
N PHE A 9 5.43 6.47 -4.90
CA PHE A 9 5.75 5.63 -6.06
C PHE A 9 5.89 6.46 -7.34
N HIS A 10 4.95 7.38 -7.58
CA HIS A 10 5.02 8.29 -8.73
C HIS A 10 6.27 9.20 -8.68
N SER A 11 6.66 9.68 -7.51
CA SER A 11 7.87 10.50 -7.35
C SER A 11 9.16 9.72 -7.62
N GLN A 12 9.15 8.39 -7.46
CA GLN A 12 10.26 7.51 -7.85
C GLN A 12 10.21 7.08 -9.32
N GLY A 13 9.19 7.49 -10.07
CA GLY A 13 9.02 7.14 -11.49
C GLY A 13 8.25 5.85 -11.75
N TYR A 14 7.71 5.21 -10.71
CA TYR A 14 6.91 3.99 -10.84
C TYR A 14 5.43 4.32 -11.05
N PHE A 15 4.99 4.35 -12.31
CA PHE A 15 3.62 4.74 -12.69
C PHE A 15 2.70 3.59 -13.10
N GLY A 16 3.23 2.39 -13.36
CA GLY A 16 2.40 1.22 -13.61
C GLY A 16 2.15 0.37 -12.36
N VAL A 17 2.86 0.63 -11.26
CA VAL A 17 2.53 0.05 -9.95
C VAL A 17 1.47 0.89 -9.25
N LYS A 18 0.31 0.26 -9.03
CA LYS A 18 -0.79 0.78 -8.23
C LYS A 18 -0.68 0.25 -6.80
N VAL A 19 -0.80 1.16 -5.84
CA VAL A 19 -0.73 0.89 -4.41
C VAL A 19 -2.09 1.15 -3.79
N THR A 20 -2.75 0.09 -3.34
CA THR A 20 -4.07 0.16 -2.70
C THR A 20 -3.91 -0.10 -1.21
N PRO A 21 -4.01 0.91 -0.32
CA PRO A 21 -4.01 0.68 1.11
C PRO A 21 -5.26 -0.11 1.51
N LEU A 22 -5.08 -1.26 2.17
CA LEU A 22 -6.17 -2.14 2.60
C LEU A 22 -6.66 -1.85 4.02
N GLY A 23 -5.97 -0.94 4.74
CA GLY A 23 -6.23 -0.61 6.13
C GLY A 23 -5.00 -0.84 6.99
N SER A 24 -4.99 -0.25 8.19
CA SER A 24 -3.94 -0.40 9.19
C SER A 24 -2.52 -0.27 8.63
N HIS A 25 -1.81 -1.40 8.45
CA HIS A 25 -0.42 -1.44 7.97
C HIS A 25 -0.25 -2.30 6.71
N LEU A 26 -1.34 -2.58 5.98
CA LEU A 26 -1.34 -3.42 4.79
C LEU A 26 -1.62 -2.59 3.53
N ALA A 27 -0.83 -2.83 2.49
CA ALA A 27 -1.05 -2.27 1.16
C ALA A 27 -0.88 -3.35 0.10
N LEU A 28 -1.75 -3.33 -0.90
CA LEU A 28 -1.67 -4.17 -2.08
C LEU A 28 -0.90 -3.46 -3.19
N LEU A 29 0.11 -4.12 -3.74
CA LEU A 29 0.86 -3.67 -4.90
C LEU A 29 0.37 -4.43 -6.14
N GLU A 30 -0.13 -3.71 -7.13
CA GLU A 30 -0.64 -4.25 -8.39
C GLU A 30 0.14 -3.64 -9.55
N GLY A 31 0.80 -4.45 -10.37
CA GLY A 31 1.42 -4.00 -11.62
C GLY A 31 0.38 -3.92 -12.74
N LYS A 32 0.52 -2.96 -13.66
CA LYS A 32 -0.31 -2.92 -14.87
C LYS A 32 0.07 -4.04 -15.84
N GLU A 33 1.36 -4.35 -15.88
CA GLU A 33 1.93 -5.40 -16.71
C GLU A 33 2.54 -6.51 -15.85
N GLU A 34 2.58 -7.73 -16.39
CA GLU A 34 3.20 -8.86 -15.72
C GLU A 34 4.70 -8.61 -15.54
N GLY A 35 5.22 -8.85 -14.33
CA GLY A 35 6.63 -8.64 -14.01
C GLY A 35 6.96 -7.24 -13.51
N GLU A 36 6.04 -6.28 -13.57
CA GLU A 36 6.34 -4.88 -13.18
C GLU A 36 6.64 -4.73 -11.68
N VAL A 37 5.88 -5.44 -10.83
CA VAL A 37 6.13 -5.45 -9.38
C VAL A 37 7.44 -6.16 -9.06
N GLN A 38 7.74 -7.25 -9.78
CA GLN A 38 8.99 -7.99 -9.62
C GLN A 38 10.19 -7.12 -10.00
N ALA A 39 10.14 -6.43 -11.15
CA ALA A 39 11.17 -5.49 -11.56
C ALA A 39 11.35 -4.36 -10.53
N LEU A 40 10.26 -3.80 -10.00
CA LEU A 40 10.31 -2.82 -8.91
C LEU A 40 11.02 -3.38 -7.66
N MET A 41 10.73 -4.63 -7.28
CA MET A 41 11.36 -5.28 -6.12
C MET A 41 12.86 -5.53 -6.32
N GLU A 42 13.31 -5.71 -7.56
CA GLU A 42 14.73 -5.86 -7.88
C GLU A 42 15.45 -4.51 -7.95
N ASP A 43 14.87 -3.53 -8.64
CA ASP A 43 15.50 -2.23 -8.94
C ASP A 43 15.49 -1.27 -7.73
N ALA A 44 14.45 -1.30 -6.90
CA ALA A 44 14.25 -0.36 -5.80
C ALA A 44 14.07 -1.05 -4.44
N LYS A 45 14.72 -2.20 -4.24
CA LYS A 45 14.63 -2.98 -3.00
C LYS A 45 14.93 -2.14 -1.75
N GLU A 46 16.05 -1.40 -1.75
CA GLU A 46 16.46 -0.59 -0.60
C GLU A 46 15.46 0.52 -0.27
N TRP A 47 14.79 1.06 -1.28
CA TRP A 47 13.75 2.06 -1.10
C TRP A 47 12.47 1.42 -0.54
N LEU A 48 12.07 0.26 -1.08
CA LEU A 48 10.92 -0.49 -0.58
C LEU A 48 11.08 -0.95 0.87
N ASP A 49 12.29 -1.36 1.27
CA ASP A 49 12.61 -1.76 2.64
C ASP A 49 12.46 -0.60 3.65
N GLN A 50 12.44 0.65 3.20
CA GLN A 50 12.12 1.81 4.05
C GLN A 50 10.62 1.95 4.32
N TRP A 51 9.78 1.47 3.40
CA TRP A 51 8.32 1.59 3.48
C TRP A 51 7.66 0.34 4.05
N PHE A 52 8.15 -0.83 3.68
CA PHE A 52 7.52 -2.10 3.98
C PHE A 52 8.47 -2.98 4.79
N ARG A 53 7.96 -3.52 5.89
CA ARG A 53 8.70 -4.50 6.70
C ARG A 53 8.80 -5.86 6.00
N GLU A 54 7.75 -6.24 5.26
CA GLU A 54 7.66 -7.50 4.55
C GLU A 54 6.86 -7.27 3.26
N ILE A 55 7.35 -7.81 2.15
CA ILE A 55 6.65 -7.86 0.86
C ILE A 55 6.58 -9.31 0.43
N ARG A 56 5.38 -9.79 0.11
CA ARG A 56 5.14 -11.19 -0.26
C ARG A 56 4.09 -11.30 -1.37
N PRO A 57 4.07 -12.42 -2.11
CA PRO A 57 3.04 -12.68 -3.12
C PRO A 57 1.65 -12.67 -2.48
N TRP A 58 0.72 -11.97 -3.12
CA TRP A 58 -0.64 -11.85 -2.65
C TRP A 58 -1.37 -13.20 -2.64
N SER A 59 -2.18 -13.42 -1.61
CA SER A 59 -3.11 -14.55 -1.52
C SER A 59 -4.51 -14.09 -1.09
N PRO A 60 -5.59 -14.70 -1.62
CA PRO A 60 -6.97 -14.35 -1.25
C PRO A 60 -7.31 -14.59 0.23
N LYS A 61 -6.45 -15.31 0.97
CA LYS A 61 -6.58 -15.52 2.42
C LYS A 61 -6.02 -14.36 3.25
N GLU A 62 -5.35 -13.41 2.61
CA GLU A 62 -4.79 -12.23 3.26
C GLU A 62 -5.86 -11.16 3.45
N ILE A 63 -6.61 -11.32 4.53
CA ILE A 63 -7.58 -10.34 5.01
C ILE A 63 -6.96 -9.67 6.23
N ASP A 64 -6.89 -8.34 6.23
CA ASP A 64 -6.42 -7.59 7.40
C ASP A 64 -7.37 -7.84 8.58
N VAL A 65 -6.83 -8.34 9.69
CA VAL A 65 -7.63 -8.73 10.87
C VAL A 65 -7.91 -7.51 11.76
N GLU A 66 -7.16 -6.41 11.59
CA GLU A 66 -7.26 -5.19 12.39
C GLU A 66 -7.89 -4.05 11.58
N HIS A 67 -9.22 -3.93 11.64
CA HIS A 67 -9.90 -2.75 11.10
C HIS A 67 -9.87 -1.61 12.12
N ILE A 68 -8.80 -0.80 12.12
CA ILE A 68 -8.76 0.45 12.88
C ILE A 68 -9.42 1.56 12.05
N ILE A 69 -10.59 2.02 12.48
CA ILE A 69 -11.31 3.14 11.85
C ILE A 69 -11.31 4.37 12.75
N TRP A 70 -11.00 5.53 12.17
CA TRP A 70 -11.12 6.82 12.85
C TRP A 70 -12.54 7.36 12.69
N LEU A 71 -13.33 7.29 13.76
CA LEU A 71 -14.67 7.89 13.80
C LEU A 71 -14.55 9.38 14.12
N ARG A 72 -15.09 10.23 13.24
CA ARG A 72 -15.29 11.64 13.51
C ARG A 72 -16.77 11.90 13.78
N VAL A 73 -17.09 12.17 15.04
CA VAL A 73 -18.47 12.43 15.49
C VAL A 73 -18.76 13.93 15.37
N TYR A 74 -19.79 14.29 14.61
CA TYR A 74 -20.28 15.66 14.47
C TYR A 74 -21.59 15.81 15.25
N GLY A 75 -21.48 15.97 16.57
CA GLY A 75 -22.62 16.20 17.46
C GLY A 75 -23.02 15.00 18.32
N ILE A 76 -23.75 15.28 19.39
CA ILE A 76 -24.33 14.29 20.32
C ILE A 76 -25.81 14.16 19.96
N PRO A 77 -26.36 12.95 19.73
CA PRO A 77 -27.79 12.79 19.52
C PRO A 77 -28.57 13.22 20.78
N ALA A 78 -29.70 13.90 20.58
CA ALA A 78 -30.58 14.39 21.64
C ALA A 78 -31.33 13.25 22.34
#